data_AF-A0A9D6QHP0-F1
#
_entry.id   AF-A0A9D6QHP0-F1
#
_cell.length_a   1.000
_cell.length_b   1.000
_cell.length_c   1.000
_cell.angle_alpha   90.00
_cell.angle_beta   90.00
_cell.angle_gamma   90.00
#
_symmetry.space_group_name_H-M   'P 1'
#
loop_
_entity.id
_entity.type
_entity.pdbx_description
1 polymer ?
#
loop_
_entity_poly.entity_id
_entity_poly.type
_entity_poly.pdbx_seq_one_letter_code
_entity_poly.pdbx_strand_id
1 'polypeptide(L)'
;SQTPNAAGLNFTVNFGSTSANATLFSPNVWNSGALFQNYLNLPMAGGGPPAPLSAFLTGTTTLQPGTTGYNVYLANLGSVTFRTSSQFTFSLSNFSGFSVGTVFYPWATNAGGTLVLETTPQSSAAVVDQGPPPPQVPEPGTLTLLGTGLMGLAGLVRRRMRQ
;
A
#
# COMPACT_ATOMS: atom_id res chain seq x y z
N SER A 1 14.69 3.36 -19.28
CA SER A 1 13.59 3.65 -18.35
C SER A 1 12.35 3.94 -19.17
N GLN A 2 11.38 3.04 -19.20
CA GLN A 2 10.13 3.31 -19.90
C GLN A 2 9.35 4.29 -19.02
N THR A 3 9.26 5.55 -19.44
CA THR A 3 8.32 6.51 -18.83
C THR A 3 6.93 5.99 -19.14
N PRO A 4 6.14 5.54 -18.16
CA PRO A 4 4.78 5.11 -18.43
C PRO A 4 4.02 6.31 -19.03
N ASN A 5 3.27 6.04 -20.10
CA ASN A 5 2.39 7.03 -20.71
C ASN A 5 1.22 7.27 -19.74
N ALA A 6 1.41 8.14 -18.75
CA ALA A 6 0.43 8.43 -17.72
C ALA A 6 -0.86 9.07 -18.27
N ALA A 7 -0.86 9.52 -19.53
CA ALA A 7 -1.96 10.24 -20.18
C ALA A 7 -3.21 9.39 -20.50
N GLY A 8 -3.27 8.12 -20.07
CA GLY A 8 -4.44 7.23 -20.26
C GLY A 8 -4.88 6.47 -19.00
N LEU A 9 -4.36 6.82 -17.82
CA LEU A 9 -4.58 6.07 -16.59
C LEU A 9 -5.83 6.55 -15.85
N ASN A 10 -6.95 5.85 -16.00
CA ASN A 10 -8.19 6.17 -15.28
C ASN A 10 -8.25 5.47 -13.92
N PHE A 11 -8.26 6.26 -12.85
CA PHE A 11 -8.52 5.81 -11.48
C PHE A 11 -10.00 6.05 -11.16
N THR A 12 -10.70 5.07 -10.58
CA THR A 12 -12.14 5.21 -10.24
C THR A 12 -12.39 4.86 -8.77
N VAL A 13 -13.29 5.60 -8.12
CA VAL A 13 -13.78 5.27 -6.76
C VAL A 13 -15.23 4.78 -6.87
N ASN A 14 -15.58 3.69 -6.19
CA ASN A 14 -16.92 3.10 -6.28
C ASN A 14 -18.04 3.89 -5.57
N PHE A 15 -17.78 5.07 -5.00
CA PHE A 15 -18.76 5.86 -4.22
C PHE A 15 -19.32 7.12 -4.92
N GLY A 16 -19.10 7.19 -6.22
CA GLY A 16 -19.51 8.28 -7.10
C GLY A 16 -18.66 8.10 -8.33
N SER A 17 -19.25 8.15 -9.52
CA SER A 17 -18.60 7.87 -10.81
C SER A 17 -17.51 8.89 -11.18
N THR A 18 -16.66 9.28 -10.24
CA THR A 18 -15.52 10.16 -10.44
C THR A 18 -14.35 9.31 -10.86
N SER A 19 -13.97 9.50 -12.12
CA SER A 19 -12.70 9.02 -12.66
C SER A 19 -11.74 10.19 -12.80
N ALA A 20 -10.48 9.98 -12.47
CA ALA A 20 -9.44 10.97 -12.70
C ALA A 20 -8.25 10.35 -13.41
N ASN A 21 -7.64 11.14 -14.30
CA ASN A 21 -6.37 10.79 -14.89
C ASN A 21 -5.22 11.18 -13.95
N ALA A 22 -4.21 10.32 -13.88
CA ALA A 22 -2.99 10.64 -13.17
C ALA A 22 -2.15 11.66 -13.94
N THR A 23 -1.68 12.69 -13.24
CA THR A 23 -0.73 13.68 -13.76
C THR A 23 0.57 13.62 -13.00
N LEU A 24 1.70 13.86 -13.69
CA LEU A 24 3.00 13.91 -13.02
C LEU A 24 2.99 15.08 -12.04
N PHE A 25 3.27 14.79 -10.77
CA PHE A 25 3.30 15.80 -9.73
C PHE A 25 4.49 16.74 -9.87
N SER A 26 5.67 16.16 -10.08
CA SER A 26 6.94 16.88 -10.13
C SER A 26 7.93 16.13 -11.03
N PRO A 27 8.80 16.84 -11.76
CA PRO A 27 9.89 16.23 -12.52
C PRO A 27 10.99 15.66 -11.61
N ASN A 28 11.06 16.07 -10.35
CA ASN A 28 12.06 15.58 -9.41
C ASN A 28 11.64 14.21 -8.88
N VAL A 29 12.48 13.20 -9.03
CA VAL A 29 12.21 11.85 -8.53
C VAL A 29 12.16 11.85 -7.00
N TRP A 30 11.16 11.20 -6.42
CA TRP A 30 11.12 10.94 -4.99
C TRP A 30 11.99 9.72 -4.66
N ASN A 31 12.97 9.87 -3.77
CA ASN A 31 13.95 8.81 -3.47
C ASN A 31 14.14 8.50 -1.98
N SER A 32 13.64 9.34 -1.07
CA SER A 32 13.82 9.20 0.37
C SER A 32 12.88 10.10 1.16
N GLY A 33 12.73 9.83 2.46
CA GLY A 33 11.98 10.66 3.40
C GLY A 33 10.48 10.34 3.45
N ALA A 34 9.68 11.29 3.93
CA ALA A 34 8.22 11.17 3.96
C ALA A 34 7.63 11.73 2.65
N LEU A 35 6.96 10.89 1.86
CA LEU A 35 6.32 11.32 0.60
C LEU A 35 5.35 12.48 0.86
N PHE A 36 4.47 12.33 1.85
CA PHE A 36 3.40 13.29 2.10
C PHE A 36 3.90 14.64 2.60
N GLN A 37 4.72 14.65 3.65
CA GLN A 37 5.14 15.89 4.30
C GLN A 37 6.17 16.67 3.48
N ASN A 38 7.20 15.99 2.96
CA ASN A 38 8.36 16.68 2.38
C ASN A 38 8.24 16.84 0.87
N TYR A 39 7.53 15.94 0.20
CA TYR A 39 7.46 15.93 -1.26
C TYR A 39 6.10 16.44 -1.76
N LEU A 40 4.99 16.00 -1.16
CA LEU A 40 3.64 16.48 -1.51
C LEU A 40 3.20 17.72 -0.70
N ASN A 41 3.97 18.15 0.30
CA ASN A 41 3.64 19.26 1.21
C ASN A 41 2.27 19.12 1.89
N LEU A 42 1.86 17.90 2.21
CA LEU A 42 0.59 17.61 2.89
C LEU A 42 0.81 17.48 4.40
N PRO A 43 0.15 18.33 5.23
CA PRO A 43 0.26 18.23 6.67
C PRO A 43 -0.46 16.97 7.19
N MET A 44 0.14 16.30 8.17
CA MET A 44 -0.42 15.11 8.79
C MET A 44 -1.18 15.45 10.07
N ALA A 45 -2.44 15.01 10.18
CA ALA A 45 -3.22 15.17 11.40
C ALA A 45 -2.83 14.02 12.35
N GLY A 46 -1.90 14.28 13.26
CA GLY A 46 -1.70 13.39 14.42
C GLY A 46 -0.45 12.52 14.44
N GLY A 47 0.63 12.92 13.77
CA GLY A 47 1.95 12.31 14.00
C GLY A 47 2.02 10.80 13.70
N GLY A 48 1.17 10.32 12.79
CA GLY A 48 1.25 8.95 12.27
C GLY A 48 2.65 8.62 11.76
N PRO A 49 3.06 7.34 11.78
CA PRO A 49 4.38 6.96 11.30
C PRO A 49 4.51 7.40 9.85
N PRO A 50 5.52 8.23 9.51
CA PRO A 50 5.68 8.76 8.16
C PRO A 50 5.85 7.56 7.24
N ALA A 51 4.84 7.24 6.43
CA ALA A 51 4.82 6.05 5.58
C ALA A 51 5.97 6.13 4.56
N PRO A 52 7.16 5.60 4.88
CA PRO A 52 8.34 5.89 4.09
C PRO A 52 8.30 4.88 2.96
N LEU A 53 7.86 5.31 1.78
CA LEU A 53 7.79 4.46 0.59
C LEU A 53 9.18 3.90 0.19
N SER A 54 10.24 4.28 0.89
CA SER A 54 11.62 3.84 0.68
C SER A 54 11.77 2.38 1.11
N ALA A 55 10.90 1.87 1.97
CA ALA A 55 10.79 0.46 2.26
C ALA A 55 10.48 -0.37 0.99
N PHE A 56 9.77 0.20 0.01
CA PHE A 56 9.48 -0.47 -1.26
C PHE A 56 10.60 -0.35 -2.29
N LEU A 57 11.57 0.56 -2.10
CA LEU A 57 12.70 0.70 -3.02
C LEU A 57 13.53 -0.57 -3.08
N THR A 58 13.79 -1.21 -1.94
CA THR A 58 14.52 -2.48 -1.90
C THR A 58 13.80 -3.58 -2.66
N GLY A 59 12.48 -3.68 -2.55
CA GLY A 59 11.69 -4.64 -3.34
C GLY A 59 11.56 -4.26 -4.81
N THR A 60 11.71 -2.97 -5.14
CA THR A 60 11.64 -2.51 -6.53
C THR A 60 12.97 -2.71 -7.24
N THR A 61 14.10 -2.57 -6.55
CA THR A 61 15.42 -2.81 -7.15
C THR A 61 15.69 -4.27 -7.46
N THR A 62 15.02 -5.21 -6.78
CA THR A 62 15.07 -6.64 -7.14
C THR A 62 14.33 -6.93 -8.44
N LEU A 63 13.18 -6.27 -8.66
CA LEU A 63 12.36 -6.43 -9.87
C LEU A 63 12.89 -5.58 -11.05
N GLN A 64 13.43 -4.40 -10.76
CA GLN A 64 13.98 -3.46 -11.74
C GLN A 64 15.32 -2.88 -11.24
N PRO A 65 16.44 -3.54 -11.58
CA PRO A 65 17.78 -3.10 -11.19
C PRO A 65 18.09 -1.66 -11.63
N GLY A 66 18.77 -0.90 -10.77
CA GLY A 66 19.15 0.49 -11.03
C GLY A 66 18.07 1.53 -10.73
N THR A 67 16.93 1.13 -10.16
CA THR A 67 15.89 2.07 -9.70
C THR A 67 16.39 2.85 -8.48
N THR A 68 16.46 4.18 -8.59
CA THR A 68 16.95 5.10 -7.54
C THR A 68 15.83 5.86 -6.83
N GLY A 69 14.59 5.73 -7.29
CA GLY A 69 13.44 6.43 -6.77
C GLY A 69 12.19 6.22 -7.63
N TYR A 70 11.13 6.97 -7.34
CA TYR A 70 9.85 6.92 -8.04
C TYR A 70 9.47 8.28 -8.62
N ASN A 71 8.96 8.26 -9.85
CA ASN A 71 8.17 9.37 -10.35
C ASN A 71 6.79 9.31 -9.71
N VAL A 72 6.34 10.42 -9.16
CA VAL A 72 5.06 10.49 -8.42
C VAL A 72 4.00 11.08 -9.32
N TYR A 73 2.92 10.34 -9.49
CA TYR A 73 1.74 10.78 -10.23
C TYR A 73 0.55 10.88 -9.29
N LEU A 74 -0.26 11.94 -9.43
CA LEU A 74 -1.46 12.14 -8.62
C LEU A 74 -2.71 12.03 -9.48
N ALA A 75 -3.70 11.32 -8.97
CA ALA A 75 -5.06 11.34 -9.51
C ALA A 75 -5.98 11.91 -8.43
N ASN A 76 -6.59 13.06 -8.69
CA ASN A 76 -7.53 13.68 -7.76
C ASN A 76 -8.96 13.21 -8.07
N LEU A 77 -9.50 12.37 -7.18
CA LEU A 77 -10.81 11.73 -7.35
C LEU A 77 -11.97 12.57 -6.78
N GLY A 78 -11.67 13.80 -6.35
CA GLY A 78 -12.64 14.74 -5.80
C GLY A 78 -12.87 14.58 -4.29
N SER A 79 -13.97 15.15 -3.82
CA SER A 79 -14.38 15.07 -2.41
C SER A 79 -15.57 14.12 -2.27
N VAL A 80 -15.53 13.28 -1.25
CA VAL A 80 -16.61 12.35 -0.91
C VAL A 80 -17.07 12.66 0.51
N THR A 81 -18.39 12.79 0.71
CA THR A 81 -18.97 12.97 2.05
C THR A 81 -19.24 11.61 2.68
N PHE A 82 -18.59 11.31 3.80
CA PHE A 82 -18.81 10.07 4.54
C PHE A 82 -20.19 10.11 5.24
N ARG A 83 -21.12 9.25 4.79
CA ARG A 83 -22.38 9.00 5.48
C ARG A 83 -22.28 7.60 6.12
N THR A 84 -21.84 7.55 7.39
CA THR A 84 -21.81 6.37 8.30
C THR A 84 -21.14 5.08 7.78
N SER A 85 -20.14 4.57 8.53
CA SER A 85 -19.55 3.20 8.52
C SER A 85 -19.26 2.48 7.18
N SER A 86 -19.34 3.17 6.05
CA SER A 86 -19.18 2.56 4.73
C SER A 86 -17.70 2.46 4.38
N GLN A 87 -17.23 1.23 4.12
CA GLN A 87 -15.88 0.99 3.59
C GLN A 87 -15.75 1.66 2.21
N PHE A 88 -14.69 2.44 1.99
CA PHE A 88 -14.35 2.89 0.64
C PHE A 88 -13.47 1.82 -0.02
N THR A 89 -13.66 1.60 -1.32
CA THR A 89 -12.78 0.76 -2.12
C THR A 89 -12.27 1.56 -3.30
N PHE A 90 -10.95 1.66 -3.40
CA PHE A 90 -10.30 2.16 -4.60
C PHE A 90 -10.22 1.02 -5.60
N SER A 91 -10.81 1.20 -6.79
CA SER A 91 -10.77 0.20 -7.85
C SER A 91 -9.94 0.76 -9.01
N LEU A 92 -8.91 0.01 -9.39
CA LEU A 92 -8.16 0.28 -10.61
C LEU A 92 -8.69 -0.62 -11.71
N SER A 93 -9.08 -0.02 -12.83
CA SER A 93 -9.47 -0.71 -14.05
C SER A 93 -8.48 -0.38 -15.17
N ASN A 94 -8.30 -1.28 -16.14
CA ASN A 94 -7.35 -1.14 -17.25
C ASN A 94 -5.88 -1.08 -16.78
N PHE A 95 -5.45 -2.14 -16.11
CA PHE A 95 -4.11 -2.28 -15.52
C PHE A 95 -3.01 -2.54 -16.57
N SER A 96 -2.93 -1.70 -17.61
CA SER A 96 -1.93 -1.80 -18.67
C SER A 96 -1.12 -0.51 -18.75
N GLY A 97 0.18 -0.62 -18.97
CA GLY A 97 1.08 0.54 -19.15
C GLY A 97 1.84 0.96 -17.89
N PHE A 98 1.77 0.19 -16.80
CA PHE A 98 2.63 0.39 -15.63
C PHE A 98 3.94 -0.38 -15.78
N SER A 99 5.05 0.29 -15.47
CA SER A 99 6.34 -0.38 -15.32
C SER A 99 6.31 -1.28 -14.09
N VAL A 100 7.05 -2.39 -14.14
CA VAL A 100 7.25 -3.28 -13.00
C VAL A 100 7.80 -2.48 -11.82
N GLY A 101 7.31 -2.77 -10.61
CA GLY A 101 7.70 -2.03 -9.41
C GLY A 101 6.96 -0.70 -9.21
N THR A 102 5.89 -0.44 -9.97
CA THR A 102 4.96 0.65 -9.65
C THR A 102 4.26 0.36 -8.32
N VAL A 103 4.19 1.37 -7.45
CA VAL A 103 3.50 1.32 -6.16
C VAL A 103 2.27 2.22 -6.20
N PHE A 104 1.10 1.67 -5.86
CA PHE A 104 -0.13 2.43 -5.70
C PHE A 104 -0.37 2.76 -4.23
N TYR A 105 -0.63 4.03 -3.96
CA TYR A 105 -0.87 4.51 -2.61
C TYR A 105 -2.10 5.42 -2.59
N PRO A 106 -3.25 4.95 -2.08
CA PRO A 106 -4.40 5.80 -1.86
C PRO A 106 -4.29 6.58 -0.54
N TRP A 107 -4.77 7.83 -0.52
CA TRP A 107 -4.92 8.64 0.69
C TRP A 107 -6.16 9.52 0.62
N ALA A 108 -6.55 10.09 1.75
CA ALA A 108 -7.62 11.07 1.83
C ALA A 108 -7.27 12.22 2.79
N THR A 109 -7.71 13.43 2.45
CA THR A 109 -7.62 14.61 3.30
C THR A 109 -8.99 15.01 3.84
N ASN A 110 -9.03 15.67 4.99
CA ASN A 110 -10.23 16.36 5.43
C ASN A 110 -10.43 17.68 4.66
N ALA A 111 -11.55 18.35 4.92
CA ALA A 111 -11.84 19.68 4.39
C ALA A 111 -10.76 20.74 4.70
N GLY A 112 -9.95 20.52 5.74
CA GLY A 112 -8.81 21.37 6.10
C GLY A 112 -7.50 21.03 5.37
N GLY A 113 -7.53 20.14 4.38
CA GLY A 113 -6.35 19.74 3.61
C GLY A 113 -5.35 18.87 4.40
N THR A 114 -5.72 18.43 5.60
CA THR A 114 -4.88 17.59 6.45
C THR A 114 -5.17 16.13 6.18
N LEU A 115 -4.14 15.29 6.14
CA LEU A 115 -4.29 13.85 5.94
C LEU A 115 -5.07 13.22 7.11
N VAL A 116 -6.13 12.46 6.79
CA VAL A 116 -7.01 11.82 7.79
C VAL A 116 -7.01 10.30 7.69
N LEU A 117 -6.68 9.74 6.52
CA LEU A 117 -6.42 8.31 6.40
C LEU A 117 -4.98 8.07 5.97
N GLU A 118 -4.16 7.75 6.97
CA GLU A 118 -2.87 7.06 6.83
C GLU A 118 -2.89 5.70 7.53
N THR A 119 -4.06 5.13 7.81
CA THR A 119 -4.17 3.81 8.47
C THR A 119 -3.82 2.68 7.48
N THR A 120 -2.51 2.50 7.33
CA THR A 120 -1.73 1.35 6.85
C THR A 120 -1.45 1.22 5.33
N PRO A 121 -0.18 1.34 4.92
CA PRO A 121 0.36 0.64 3.76
C PRO A 121 0.73 -0.83 4.06
N GLN A 122 0.54 -1.32 5.29
CA GLN A 122 0.79 -2.74 5.61
C GLN A 122 -0.36 -3.66 5.18
N SER A 123 -1.47 -3.15 4.66
CA SER A 123 -2.63 -3.99 4.30
C SER A 123 -2.79 -4.23 2.79
N SER A 124 -2.21 -3.41 1.89
CA SER A 124 -2.21 -3.69 0.44
C SER A 124 -1.48 -2.61 -0.38
N ALA A 125 -0.15 -2.52 -0.30
CA ALA A 125 0.59 -1.91 -1.40
C ALA A 125 0.65 -2.95 -2.53
N ALA A 126 -0.09 -2.72 -3.62
CA ALA A 126 -0.02 -3.59 -4.79
C ALA A 126 1.24 -3.22 -5.58
N VAL A 127 2.26 -4.07 -5.49
CA VAL A 127 3.43 -4.00 -6.36
C VAL A 127 3.09 -4.76 -7.64
N VAL A 128 3.23 -4.11 -8.78
CA VAL A 128 3.05 -4.77 -10.07
C VAL A 128 4.23 -5.70 -10.32
N ASP A 129 3.99 -7.00 -10.12
CA ASP A 129 4.87 -8.08 -10.58
C ASP A 129 4.30 -8.67 -11.88
N GLN A 130 5.13 -8.78 -12.91
CA GLN A 130 4.78 -9.43 -14.18
C GLN A 130 5.22 -10.89 -14.20
N GLY A 131 5.74 -11.41 -13.08
CA GLY A 131 6.16 -12.79 -12.91
C GLY A 131 5.01 -13.77 -12.66
N PRO A 132 5.28 -15.10 -12.76
CA PRO A 132 4.36 -16.13 -12.30
C PRO A 132 3.97 -15.86 -10.84
N PRO A 133 2.72 -16.15 -10.41
CA PRO A 133 2.33 -15.98 -9.02
C PRO A 133 3.36 -16.64 -8.10
N PRO A 134 3.79 -15.97 -7.01
CA PRO A 134 4.76 -16.54 -6.11
C PRO A 134 4.24 -17.91 -5.64
N PRO A 135 5.12 -18.93 -5.57
CA PRO A 135 4.71 -20.24 -5.09
C PRO A 135 4.00 -20.06 -3.74
N GLN A 136 2.83 -20.68 -3.59
CA GLN A 136 2.07 -20.65 -2.35
C GLN A 136 3.02 -21.03 -1.21
N VAL A 137 3.40 -20.05 -0.41
CA VAL A 137 4.25 -20.28 0.75
C VAL A 137 3.40 -21.11 1.71
N PRO A 138 3.79 -22.36 2.03
CA PRO A 138 3.08 -23.13 3.03
C PRO A 138 3.02 -22.29 4.31
N GLU A 139 1.81 -22.09 4.82
CA GLU A 139 1.58 -21.30 6.03
C GLU A 139 2.61 -21.70 7.09
N PRO A 140 3.30 -20.71 7.70
CA PRO A 140 4.51 -20.97 8.43
C PRO A 140 4.24 -22.00 9.53
N GLY A 141 5.04 -23.07 9.54
CA GLY A 141 4.93 -24.18 10.49
C GLY A 141 4.94 -23.75 11.97
N THR A 142 5.15 -22.47 12.26
CA THR A 142 4.96 -21.83 13.56
C THR A 142 3.53 -21.94 14.09
N LEU A 143 2.48 -21.91 13.26
CA LEU A 143 1.10 -22.17 13.75
C LEU A 143 0.91 -23.63 14.17
N THR A 144 1.51 -24.55 13.42
CA THR A 144 1.48 -25.98 13.77
C THR A 144 2.33 -26.26 15.01
N LEU A 145 3.50 -25.61 15.13
CA LEU A 145 4.37 -25.70 16.30
C LEU A 145 3.72 -25.10 17.55
N LEU A 146 3.03 -23.97 17.41
CA LEU A 146 2.28 -23.34 18.49
C LEU A 146 1.11 -24.22 18.94
N GLY A 147 0.34 -24.78 17.99
CA GLY A 147 -0.76 -25.69 18.28
C GLY A 147 -0.30 -26.98 18.97
N THR A 148 0.79 -27.58 18.51
CA THR A 148 1.37 -28.79 19.13
C THR A 148 2.01 -28.49 20.48
N GLY A 149 2.63 -27.32 20.65
CA GLY A 149 3.17 -26.85 21.94
C GLY A 149 2.08 -26.66 23.01
N LEU A 150 0.93 -26.08 22.64
CA LEU A 150 -0.21 -25.92 23.56
C LEU A 150 -0.84 -27.26 23.95
N MET A 151 -0.98 -28.19 23.00
CA MET A 151 -1.44 -29.57 23.28
C MET A 151 -0.48 -30.30 24.23
N GLY A 152 0.83 -30.17 24.03
CA GLY A 152 1.85 -30.74 24.91
C GLY A 152 1.79 -30.17 26.33
N LEU A 153 1.62 -28.86 26.46
CA LEU A 153 1.50 -28.19 27.75
C LEU A 153 0.23 -28.61 28.51
N ALA A 154 -0.91 -28.69 27.81
CA ALA A 154 -2.18 -29.17 28.37
C ALA A 154 -2.07 -30.61 28.89
N GLY A 155 -1.32 -31.48 28.20
CA GLY A 155 -1.03 -32.84 28.63
C GLY A 155 -0.25 -32.90 29.96
N LEU A 156 0.75 -32.03 30.13
CA LEU A 156 1.56 -31.96 31.36
C LEU A 156 0.75 -31.43 32.56
N VAL A 157 -0.09 -30.41 32.35
CA VAL A 157 -0.96 -29.87 33.40
C VAL A 157 -1.97 -30.94 33.88
N ARG A 158 -2.57 -31.70 32.96
CA ARG A 158 -3.51 -32.77 33.31
C ARG A 158 -2.86 -33.88 34.13
N ARG A 159 -1.59 -34.21 33.88
CA ARG A 159 -0.84 -35.22 34.64
C ARG A 159 -0.60 -34.76 36.08
N ARG A 160 -0.33 -33.48 36.30
CA ARG A 160 -0.05 -32.91 37.62
C ARG A 160 -1.29 -32.77 38.50
N MET A 161 -2.49 -32.64 37.91
CA MET A 161 -3.74 -32.54 38.66
C MET A 161 -4.33 -33.91 39.07
N ARG A 162 -3.78 -35.01 38.57
CA ARG A 162 -4.24 -36.38 38.89
C ARG A 162 -3.32 -37.12 39.87
N GLN A 163 -2.22 -36.48 40.29
CA GLN A 163 -1.38 -36.90 41.42
C GLN A 163 -1.67 -36.00 42.60
#